data_AF-A0A972J0L1-F1
#
_entry.id   AF-A0A972J0L1-F1
#
_cell.length_a   1.000
_cell.length_b   1.000
_cell.length_c   1.000
_cell.angle_alpha   90.00
_cell.angle_beta   90.00
_cell.angle_gamma   90.00
#
_symmetry.space_group_name_H-M   'P 1'
#
loop_
_entity.id
_entity.type
_entity.pdbx_description
1 polymer ?
#
loop_
_entity_poly.entity_id
_entity_poly.type
_entity_poly.pdbx_seq_one_letter_code
_entity_poly.pdbx_strand_id
1 'polypeptide(L)'
;MSISIPAARADFPILSTRVNDHPLVYLDNAATTQKPQVVIDSLRDYYTFVNSNVHRGGHTLAVRATDMYEAAREKVARFINAAHAHEVIFTRGTTESINLVATSFGEAFIQPGDEVIVSQLEHHSNYVPWFELCQRKGARFRVLPLTPTGELDPEVLQSMFTEKTRLLALNQVSNSLGTVNPLETLIPLAHAAGVPVLVDAAQSVQHLAARDVQALDADFYAFSGHKMYAPMGIGVLYAKESWLEKLPPFLYGGEMIDQVSSTRVTFAQLPYKFEAGTPNVEGAVGLGAAVDYLNRFDQLELQAYEEDLLAYGIEQLRAIPGLTLYGNPRHRSSILPFNVEGIQHYDMGILLDTSGVAVRTGQHCTQPIMDALSISGTVRASLALYNNREDIDALTRGIRRVMKMLRR
;
A
#
# COMPACT_ATOMS: atom_id res chain seq x y z
N MET A 1 -25.23 3.13 11.70
CA MET A 1 -25.07 4.58 11.90
C MET A 1 -23.59 4.86 11.67
N SER A 2 -23.23 5.65 10.65
CA SER A 2 -21.85 6.03 10.38
C SER A 2 -21.32 6.90 11.51
N ILE A 3 -20.04 6.74 11.85
CA ILE A 3 -19.38 7.58 12.85
C ILE A 3 -18.92 8.87 12.18
N SER A 4 -19.06 9.99 12.88
CA SER A 4 -18.53 11.27 12.44
C SER A 4 -17.01 11.17 12.23
N ILE A 5 -16.54 11.38 10.99
CA ILE A 5 -15.12 11.28 10.63
C ILE A 5 -14.23 12.18 11.53
N PRO A 6 -14.57 13.45 11.83
CA PRO A 6 -13.79 14.27 12.76
C PRO A 6 -13.61 13.66 14.17
N ALA A 7 -14.55 12.83 14.63
CA ALA A 7 -14.45 12.20 15.95
C ALA A 7 -13.44 11.04 15.97
N ALA A 8 -13.09 10.49 14.80
CA ALA A 8 -12.18 9.35 14.67
C ALA A 8 -10.79 9.63 15.26
N ARG A 9 -10.34 10.90 15.28
CA ARG A 9 -9.04 11.27 15.87
C ARG A 9 -8.90 10.82 17.34
N ALA A 10 -10.00 10.83 18.11
CA ALA A 10 -9.99 10.41 19.51
C ALA A 10 -9.73 8.91 19.69
N ASP A 11 -9.97 8.10 18.65
CA ASP A 11 -9.71 6.66 18.69
C ASP A 11 -8.20 6.35 18.59
N PHE A 12 -7.35 7.32 18.25
CA PHE A 12 -5.90 7.13 18.08
C PHE A 12 -5.13 7.73 19.28
N PRO A 13 -4.79 6.94 20.31
CA PRO A 13 -4.21 7.46 21.55
C PRO A 13 -2.91 8.26 21.33
N ILE A 14 -2.08 7.85 20.38
CA ILE A 14 -0.80 8.51 20.07
C ILE A 14 -0.96 9.97 19.62
N LEU A 15 -2.09 10.35 19.02
CA LEU A 15 -2.33 11.71 18.53
C LEU A 15 -2.57 12.72 19.66
N SER A 16 -2.73 12.26 20.90
CA SER A 16 -2.78 13.10 22.09
C SER A 16 -1.40 13.37 22.72
N THR A 17 -0.34 12.77 22.18
CA THR A 17 1.02 12.91 22.71
C THR A 17 1.69 14.22 22.28
N ARG A 18 2.85 14.52 22.89
CA ARG A 18 3.70 15.65 22.55
C ARG A 18 5.05 15.15 22.03
N VAL A 19 5.60 15.88 21.05
CA VAL A 19 6.94 15.68 20.49
C VAL A 19 7.64 17.04 20.51
N ASN A 20 8.86 17.09 21.05
CA ASN A 20 9.63 18.34 21.20
C ASN A 20 8.83 19.47 21.89
N ASP A 21 8.10 19.13 22.96
CA ASP A 21 7.21 20.05 23.69
C ASP A 21 6.06 20.66 22.86
N HIS A 22 5.75 20.10 21.70
CA HIS A 22 4.62 20.51 20.85
C HIS A 22 3.59 19.38 20.71
N PRO A 23 2.28 19.68 20.55
CA PRO A 23 1.31 18.66 20.16
C PRO A 23 1.76 17.96 18.87
N LEU A 24 1.63 16.63 18.81
CA LEU A 24 1.98 15.86 17.62
C LEU A 24 1.07 16.21 16.45
N VAL A 25 1.67 16.63 15.33
CA VAL A 25 1.04 16.76 14.02
C VAL A 25 1.65 15.70 13.11
N TYR A 26 0.98 14.56 12.99
CA TYR A 26 1.48 13.41 12.23
C TYR A 26 1.01 13.44 10.77
N LEU A 27 1.94 13.71 9.85
CA LEU A 27 1.71 13.81 8.40
C LEU A 27 2.63 12.87 7.59
N ASP A 28 3.08 11.75 8.18
CA ASP A 28 3.84 10.68 7.49
C ASP A 28 3.04 9.37 7.33
N ASN A 29 1.73 9.52 7.13
CA ASN A 29 0.77 8.43 6.98
C ASN A 29 1.06 7.50 5.79
N ALA A 30 1.61 8.03 4.70
CA ALA A 30 2.00 7.24 3.53
C ALA A 30 3.21 6.33 3.80
N ALA A 31 3.99 6.56 4.87
CA ALA A 31 4.98 5.59 5.34
C ALA A 31 4.32 4.55 6.26
N THR A 32 3.57 5.00 7.27
CA THR A 32 2.79 4.12 8.15
C THR A 32 1.70 4.94 8.83
N THR A 33 0.55 4.32 9.08
CA THR A 33 -0.56 4.95 9.79
C THR A 33 -0.48 4.68 11.29
N GLN A 34 -1.11 5.54 12.09
CA GLN A 34 -1.35 5.27 13.51
C GLN A 34 -2.45 4.24 13.68
N LYS A 35 -2.57 3.64 14.88
CA LYS A 35 -3.48 2.51 15.13
C LYS A 35 -4.60 3.01 16.05
N PRO A 36 -5.88 2.77 15.73
CA PRO A 36 -6.97 3.07 16.64
C PRO A 36 -6.92 2.10 17.83
N GLN A 37 -7.48 2.51 18.96
CA GLN A 37 -7.44 1.74 20.22
C GLN A 37 -8.01 0.34 20.03
N VAL A 38 -9.06 0.17 19.20
CA VAL A 38 -9.67 -1.14 18.93
C VAL A 38 -8.69 -2.14 18.28
N VAL A 39 -7.75 -1.67 17.46
CA VAL A 39 -6.71 -2.54 16.85
C VAL A 39 -5.67 -2.90 17.90
N ILE A 40 -5.26 -1.95 18.73
CA ILE A 40 -4.32 -2.17 19.84
C ILE A 40 -4.89 -3.20 20.82
N ASP A 41 -6.16 -3.02 21.20
CA ASP A 41 -6.88 -3.91 22.10
C ASP A 41 -7.02 -5.32 21.51
N SER A 42 -7.29 -5.46 20.20
CA SER A 42 -7.39 -6.79 19.58
C SER A 42 -6.09 -7.60 19.66
N LEU A 43 -4.94 -6.94 19.55
CA LEU A 43 -3.63 -7.58 19.70
C LEU A 43 -3.40 -8.00 21.15
N ARG A 44 -3.67 -7.09 22.10
CA ARG A 44 -3.58 -7.36 23.54
C ARG A 44 -4.46 -8.55 23.92
N ASP A 45 -5.71 -8.55 23.48
CA ASP A 45 -6.71 -9.52 23.88
C ASP A 45 -6.42 -10.90 23.28
N TYR A 46 -5.94 -10.96 22.03
CA TYR A 46 -5.44 -12.20 21.45
C TYR A 46 -4.36 -12.84 22.33
N TYR A 47 -3.32 -12.08 22.69
CA TYR A 47 -2.22 -12.61 23.50
C TYR A 47 -2.62 -12.94 24.93
N THR A 48 -3.55 -12.18 25.51
CA THR A 48 -3.97 -12.35 26.90
C THR A 48 -4.89 -13.56 27.06
N PHE A 49 -5.75 -13.84 26.09
CA PHE A 49 -6.87 -14.78 26.26
C PHE A 49 -6.92 -15.95 25.28
N VAL A 50 -6.23 -15.88 24.12
CA VAL A 50 -6.41 -16.86 23.02
C VAL A 50 -5.11 -17.51 22.53
N ASN A 51 -3.97 -16.83 22.65
CA ASN A 51 -2.67 -17.21 22.06
C ASN A 51 -2.44 -18.72 21.86
N SER A 52 -2.43 -19.13 20.60
CA SER A 52 -2.14 -20.51 20.19
C SER A 52 -1.73 -20.57 18.72
N ASN A 53 -1.14 -21.69 18.31
CA ASN A 53 -0.90 -21.93 16.89
C ASN A 53 -2.21 -22.36 16.20
N VAL A 54 -2.32 -22.11 14.90
CA VAL A 54 -3.53 -22.34 14.09
C VAL A 54 -3.48 -23.67 13.32
N HIS A 55 -4.62 -24.10 12.79
CA HIS A 55 -4.84 -25.23 11.86
C HIS A 55 -4.52 -26.65 12.36
N ARG A 56 -3.59 -26.84 13.31
CA ARG A 56 -3.10 -28.18 13.71
C ARG A 56 -3.51 -28.64 15.11
N GLY A 57 -4.12 -27.77 15.92
CA GLY A 57 -4.45 -28.08 17.31
C GLY A 57 -5.93 -28.44 17.51
N GLY A 58 -6.20 -29.61 18.10
CA GLY A 58 -7.56 -30.02 18.48
C GLY A 58 -8.06 -29.45 19.83
N HIS A 59 -7.22 -28.68 20.53
CA HIS A 59 -7.60 -28.08 21.81
C HIS A 59 -8.28 -26.72 21.63
N THR A 60 -9.07 -26.30 22.63
CA THR A 60 -9.95 -25.12 22.54
C THR A 60 -9.25 -23.83 22.10
N LEU A 61 -8.05 -23.55 22.60
CA LEU A 61 -7.31 -22.34 22.21
C LEU A 61 -6.86 -22.35 20.75
N ALA A 62 -6.43 -23.50 20.21
CA ALA A 62 -6.02 -23.61 18.81
C ALA A 62 -7.22 -23.46 17.86
N VAL A 63 -8.38 -24.02 18.23
CA VAL A 63 -9.64 -23.81 17.50
C VAL A 63 -9.99 -22.32 17.48
N ARG A 64 -10.02 -21.66 18.63
CA ARG A 64 -10.31 -20.22 18.73
C ARG A 64 -9.33 -19.35 17.95
N ALA A 65 -8.04 -19.64 18.02
CA ALA A 65 -7.02 -18.91 17.26
C ALA A 65 -7.24 -19.09 15.74
N THR A 66 -7.59 -20.30 15.30
CA THR A 66 -7.88 -20.61 13.89
C THR A 66 -9.13 -19.86 13.42
N ASP A 67 -10.21 -19.88 14.21
CA ASP A 67 -11.44 -19.15 13.91
C ASP A 67 -11.18 -17.64 13.77
N MET A 68 -10.36 -17.06 14.65
CA MET A 68 -10.01 -15.64 14.59
C MET A 68 -9.15 -15.31 13.36
N TYR A 69 -8.20 -16.17 12.99
CA TYR A 69 -7.34 -16.02 11.82
C TYR A 69 -8.15 -16.07 10.52
N GLU A 70 -9.00 -17.08 10.35
CA GLU A 70 -9.83 -17.24 9.16
C GLU A 70 -10.96 -16.18 9.10
N ALA A 71 -11.51 -15.76 10.24
CA ALA A 71 -12.46 -14.64 10.27
C ALA A 71 -11.81 -13.32 9.80
N ALA A 72 -10.52 -13.10 10.09
CA ALA A 72 -9.80 -11.95 9.56
C ALA A 72 -9.64 -12.05 8.03
N ARG A 73 -9.37 -13.24 7.49
CA ARG A 73 -9.29 -13.49 6.05
C ARG A 73 -10.61 -13.16 5.35
N GLU A 74 -11.73 -13.63 5.90
CA GLU A 74 -13.04 -13.32 5.35
C GLU A 74 -13.36 -11.83 5.40
N LYS A 75 -12.99 -11.14 6.48
CA LYS A 75 -13.16 -9.68 6.58
C LYS A 75 -12.39 -8.96 5.49
N VAL A 76 -11.14 -9.35 5.27
CA VAL A 76 -10.30 -8.81 4.18
C VAL A 76 -10.93 -9.09 2.82
N ALA A 77 -11.37 -10.33 2.57
CA ALA A 77 -12.01 -10.71 1.30
C ALA A 77 -13.23 -9.84 1.00
N ARG A 78 -14.12 -9.65 1.99
CA ARG A 78 -15.29 -8.75 1.85
C ARG A 78 -14.88 -7.29 1.67
N PHE A 79 -13.84 -6.84 2.36
CA PHE A 79 -13.38 -5.45 2.33
C PHE A 79 -12.90 -5.00 0.95
N ILE A 80 -12.25 -5.90 0.19
CA ILE A 80 -11.82 -5.66 -1.18
C ILE A 80 -12.78 -6.25 -2.23
N ASN A 81 -13.91 -6.80 -1.80
CA ASN A 81 -14.87 -7.52 -2.63
C ASN A 81 -14.21 -8.64 -3.47
N ALA A 82 -13.38 -9.49 -2.87
CA ALA A 82 -12.92 -10.74 -3.50
C ALA A 82 -14.07 -11.74 -3.58
N ALA A 83 -14.10 -12.59 -4.63
CA ALA A 83 -15.17 -13.57 -4.81
C ALA A 83 -15.11 -14.66 -3.73
N HIS A 84 -13.90 -15.07 -3.35
CA HIS A 84 -13.69 -16.09 -2.35
C HIS A 84 -12.60 -15.72 -1.34
N ALA A 85 -12.75 -16.18 -0.09
CA ALA A 85 -11.76 -15.91 0.96
C ALA A 85 -10.40 -16.59 0.69
N HIS A 86 -10.39 -17.74 0.01
CA HIS A 86 -9.14 -18.43 -0.38
C HIS A 86 -8.33 -17.72 -1.46
N GLU A 87 -8.88 -16.65 -2.06
CA GLU A 87 -8.14 -15.75 -2.94
C GLU A 87 -7.27 -14.74 -2.18
N VAL A 88 -7.45 -14.64 -0.86
CA VAL A 88 -6.69 -13.76 0.04
C VAL A 88 -5.58 -14.56 0.70
N ILE A 89 -4.34 -14.23 0.36
CA ILE A 89 -3.11 -14.78 0.96
C ILE A 89 -2.52 -13.75 1.93
N PHE A 90 -2.25 -14.17 3.16
CA PHE A 90 -1.54 -13.34 4.13
C PHE A 90 -0.03 -13.39 3.90
N THR A 91 0.57 -12.21 3.91
CA THR A 91 2.01 -11.99 3.75
C THR A 91 2.50 -11.01 4.81
N ARG A 92 3.78 -10.67 4.80
CA ARG A 92 4.38 -9.66 5.68
C ARG A 92 4.05 -8.22 5.26
N GLY A 93 3.50 -8.01 4.06
CA GLY A 93 3.29 -6.70 3.45
C GLY A 93 3.27 -6.77 1.93
N THR A 94 2.89 -5.66 1.28
CA THR A 94 2.90 -5.51 -0.19
C THR A 94 4.19 -6.00 -0.84
N THR A 95 5.35 -5.71 -0.23
CA THR A 95 6.64 -6.15 -0.76
C THR A 95 6.75 -7.67 -0.87
N GLU A 96 6.32 -8.42 0.14
CA GLU A 96 6.36 -9.89 0.08
C GLU A 96 5.29 -10.42 -0.88
N SER A 97 4.09 -9.82 -0.88
CA SER A 97 3.04 -10.13 -1.86
C SER A 97 3.53 -10.02 -3.31
N ILE A 98 4.24 -8.94 -3.65
CA ILE A 98 4.76 -8.74 -5.00
C ILE A 98 5.92 -9.71 -5.29
N ASN A 99 6.79 -9.99 -4.32
CA ASN A 99 7.86 -10.98 -4.50
C ASN A 99 7.32 -12.40 -4.69
N LEU A 100 6.22 -12.75 -4.00
CA LEU A 100 5.50 -14.00 -4.21
C LEU A 100 5.05 -14.09 -5.67
N VAL A 101 4.35 -13.09 -6.18
CA VAL A 101 3.90 -13.09 -7.58
C VAL A 101 5.09 -13.10 -8.53
N ALA A 102 6.06 -12.21 -8.38
CA ALA A 102 7.23 -12.14 -9.27
C ALA A 102 8.02 -13.47 -9.30
N THR A 103 8.13 -14.16 -8.17
CA THR A 103 8.80 -15.46 -8.10
C THR A 103 7.95 -16.55 -8.73
N SER A 104 6.73 -16.79 -8.22
CA SER A 104 5.89 -17.89 -8.68
C SER A 104 5.46 -17.73 -10.14
N PHE A 105 5.09 -16.52 -10.56
CA PHE A 105 4.72 -16.22 -11.95
C PHE A 105 5.94 -16.32 -12.85
N GLY A 106 7.08 -15.80 -12.38
CA GLY A 106 8.37 -15.90 -13.06
C GLY A 106 8.79 -17.34 -13.38
N GLU A 107 8.62 -18.25 -12.42
CA GLU A 107 8.93 -19.66 -12.62
C GLU A 107 7.98 -20.36 -13.61
N ALA A 108 6.69 -20.01 -13.58
CA ALA A 108 5.69 -20.68 -14.40
C ALA A 108 5.57 -20.14 -15.84
N PHE A 109 5.75 -18.83 -16.04
CA PHE A 109 5.26 -18.16 -17.25
C PHE A 109 6.28 -17.26 -17.96
N ILE A 110 7.44 -16.98 -17.37
CA ILE A 110 8.45 -16.10 -17.99
C ILE A 110 9.56 -16.92 -18.65
N GLN A 111 9.74 -16.71 -19.94
CA GLN A 111 10.81 -17.29 -20.74
C GLN A 111 11.81 -16.22 -21.22
N PRO A 112 13.04 -16.62 -21.64
CA PRO A 112 13.97 -15.69 -22.25
C PRO A 112 13.36 -14.92 -23.42
N GLY A 113 13.52 -13.59 -23.42
CA GLY A 113 12.98 -12.68 -24.44
C GLY A 113 11.54 -12.22 -24.21
N ASP A 114 10.82 -12.74 -23.21
CA ASP A 114 9.53 -12.17 -22.79
C ASP A 114 9.70 -10.78 -22.17
N GLU A 115 8.61 -10.05 -21.95
CA GLU A 115 8.62 -8.67 -21.44
C GLU A 115 7.72 -8.51 -20.21
N VAL A 116 8.21 -7.79 -19.20
CA VAL A 116 7.41 -7.29 -18.07
C VAL A 116 7.39 -5.77 -18.15
N ILE A 117 6.18 -5.20 -18.12
CA ILE A 117 6.00 -3.74 -18.09
C ILE A 117 5.73 -3.30 -16.66
N VAL A 118 6.48 -2.30 -16.19
CA VAL A 118 6.19 -1.57 -14.94
C VAL A 118 6.01 -0.09 -15.24
N SER A 119 5.38 0.67 -14.36
CA SER A 119 5.34 2.13 -14.49
C SER A 119 6.59 2.81 -13.92
N GLN A 120 6.88 4.03 -14.38
CA GLN A 120 7.89 4.88 -13.74
C GLN A 120 7.42 5.45 -12.39
N LEU A 121 6.12 5.36 -12.09
CA LEU A 121 5.52 5.80 -10.82
C LEU A 121 5.68 4.78 -9.69
N GLU A 122 6.24 3.60 -9.96
CA GLU A 122 6.28 2.52 -8.99
C GLU A 122 7.15 2.81 -7.77
N HIS A 123 6.69 2.32 -6.63
CA HIS A 123 7.52 2.11 -5.46
C HIS A 123 8.55 1.01 -5.75
N HIS A 124 9.72 1.06 -5.11
CA HIS A 124 10.77 0.05 -5.29
C HIS A 124 10.28 -1.40 -5.08
N SER A 125 9.31 -1.62 -4.20
CA SER A 125 8.64 -2.91 -3.98
C SER A 125 7.94 -3.47 -5.22
N ASN A 126 7.42 -2.62 -6.11
CA ASN A 126 6.79 -3.01 -7.37
C ASN A 126 7.70 -2.73 -8.59
N TYR A 127 9.00 -2.62 -8.38
CA TYR A 127 9.99 -2.33 -9.43
C TYR A 127 11.13 -3.35 -9.39
N VAL A 128 11.80 -3.47 -8.23
CA VAL A 128 12.99 -4.32 -8.05
C VAL A 128 12.71 -5.80 -8.28
N PRO A 129 11.61 -6.40 -7.77
CA PRO A 129 11.36 -7.84 -7.99
C PRO A 129 11.23 -8.20 -9.47
N TRP A 130 10.61 -7.33 -10.25
CA TRP A 130 10.45 -7.49 -11.69
C TRP A 130 11.75 -7.28 -12.45
N PHE A 131 12.53 -6.28 -12.07
CA PHE A 131 13.86 -6.07 -12.64
C PHE A 131 14.74 -7.31 -12.44
N GLU A 132 14.85 -7.80 -11.19
CA GLU A 132 15.64 -9.00 -10.87
C GLU A 132 15.08 -10.26 -11.54
N LEU A 133 13.76 -10.41 -11.65
CA LEU A 133 13.14 -11.50 -12.41
C LEU A 133 13.59 -11.47 -13.88
N CYS A 134 13.50 -10.32 -14.53
CA CYS A 134 13.88 -10.16 -15.93
C CYS A 134 15.35 -10.51 -16.15
N GLN A 135 16.24 -10.04 -15.27
CA GLN A 135 17.67 -10.37 -15.36
C GLN A 135 17.94 -11.87 -15.20
N ARG A 136 17.32 -12.53 -14.21
CA ARG A 136 17.51 -13.97 -13.98
C ARG A 136 16.96 -14.85 -15.10
N LYS A 137 15.83 -14.45 -15.71
CA LYS A 137 15.15 -15.23 -16.77
C LYS A 137 15.58 -14.84 -18.19
N GLY A 138 16.41 -13.81 -18.36
CA GLY A 138 16.74 -13.26 -19.68
C GLY A 138 15.54 -12.61 -20.38
N ALA A 139 14.57 -12.12 -19.60
CA ALA A 139 13.43 -11.35 -20.09
C ALA A 139 13.77 -9.85 -20.10
N ARG A 140 12.90 -9.03 -20.72
CA ARG A 140 13.07 -7.59 -20.85
C ARG A 140 12.22 -6.86 -19.81
N PHE A 141 12.87 -5.98 -19.07
CA PHE A 141 12.20 -5.06 -18.17
C PHE A 141 11.89 -3.76 -18.91
N ARG A 142 10.61 -3.42 -19.04
CA ARG A 142 10.14 -2.24 -19.77
C ARG A 142 9.44 -1.27 -18.83
N VAL A 143 9.75 0.02 -18.96
CA VAL A 143 9.20 1.06 -18.08
C VAL A 143 8.26 1.96 -18.88
N LEU A 144 7.01 2.05 -18.45
CA LEU A 144 6.03 3.02 -18.93
C LEU A 144 6.36 4.39 -18.30
N PRO A 145 6.79 5.39 -19.07
CA PRO A 145 7.16 6.69 -18.53
C PRO A 145 5.95 7.43 -17.95
N LEU A 146 6.21 8.30 -16.96
CA LEU A 146 5.22 9.26 -16.47
C LEU A 146 5.19 10.50 -17.36
N THR A 147 4.01 11.10 -17.50
CA THR A 147 3.83 12.40 -18.18
C THR A 147 4.40 13.54 -17.35
N PRO A 148 4.64 14.74 -17.91
CA PRO A 148 5.06 15.91 -17.14
C PRO A 148 4.13 16.29 -15.98
N THR A 149 2.85 15.91 -16.03
CA THR A 149 1.87 16.11 -14.95
C THR A 149 1.95 15.05 -13.86
N GLY A 150 2.74 13.99 -14.05
CA GLY A 150 2.88 12.88 -13.11
C GLY A 150 1.81 11.81 -13.29
N GLU A 151 1.31 11.61 -14.51
CA GLU A 151 0.26 10.63 -14.85
C GLU A 151 0.82 9.54 -15.76
N LEU A 152 0.06 8.47 -15.99
CA LEU A 152 0.36 7.45 -16.99
C LEU A 152 -0.51 7.69 -18.22
N ASP A 153 0.07 7.50 -19.41
CA ASP A 153 -0.62 7.67 -20.68
C ASP A 153 -1.13 6.30 -21.21
N PRO A 154 -2.46 6.10 -21.30
CA PRO A 154 -3.03 4.86 -21.83
C PRO A 154 -2.62 4.55 -23.27
N GLU A 155 -2.45 5.57 -24.13
CA GLU A 155 -2.05 5.37 -25.53
C GLU A 155 -0.60 4.88 -25.61
N VAL A 156 0.29 5.45 -24.79
CA VAL A 156 1.68 4.97 -24.68
C VAL A 156 1.69 3.54 -24.18
N LEU A 157 0.95 3.21 -23.11
CA LEU A 157 0.85 1.83 -22.62
C LEU A 157 0.37 0.88 -23.71
N GLN A 158 -0.70 1.24 -24.43
CA GLN A 158 -1.24 0.43 -25.51
C GLN A 158 -0.19 0.12 -26.59
N SER A 159 0.62 1.12 -26.95
CA SER A 159 1.70 0.95 -27.94
C SER A 159 2.86 0.08 -27.43
N MET A 160 2.98 -0.10 -26.12
CA MET A 160 4.03 -0.92 -25.51
C MET A 160 3.73 -2.41 -25.53
N PHE A 161 2.47 -2.84 -25.65
CA PHE A 161 2.15 -4.27 -25.66
C PHE A 161 2.69 -4.97 -26.90
N THR A 162 3.30 -6.14 -26.69
CA THR A 162 3.77 -7.03 -27.74
C THR A 162 3.30 -8.45 -27.44
N GLU A 163 3.41 -9.35 -28.41
CA GLU A 163 3.20 -10.79 -28.19
C GLU A 163 4.15 -11.41 -27.14
N LYS A 164 5.20 -10.68 -26.74
CA LYS A 164 6.17 -11.06 -25.70
C LYS A 164 5.82 -10.51 -24.33
N THR A 165 4.88 -9.57 -24.22
CA THR A 165 4.46 -9.06 -22.92
C THR A 165 3.75 -10.15 -22.12
N ARG A 166 4.15 -10.34 -20.86
CA ARG A 166 3.63 -11.38 -19.98
C ARG A 166 2.98 -10.85 -18.71
N LEU A 167 3.33 -9.64 -18.28
CA LEU A 167 2.77 -9.04 -17.09
C LEU A 167 2.88 -7.52 -17.16
N LEU A 168 1.86 -6.85 -16.65
CA LEU A 168 1.85 -5.42 -16.36
C LEU A 168 1.76 -5.23 -14.84
N ALA A 169 2.69 -4.46 -14.25
CA ALA A 169 2.64 -4.10 -12.84
C ALA A 169 2.46 -2.58 -12.69
N LEU A 170 1.41 -2.18 -11.97
CA LEU A 170 1.04 -0.78 -11.77
C LEU A 170 0.71 -0.53 -10.30
N ASN A 171 1.02 0.64 -9.77
CA ASN A 171 0.38 1.12 -8.56
C ASN A 171 -0.97 1.75 -8.87
N GLN A 172 -1.90 1.67 -7.91
CA GLN A 172 -3.17 2.38 -7.99
C GLN A 172 -3.01 3.85 -7.59
N VAL A 173 -2.21 4.11 -6.56
CA VAL A 173 -1.86 5.46 -6.09
C VAL A 173 -0.36 5.57 -5.90
N SER A 174 0.25 6.58 -6.52
CA SER A 174 1.67 6.87 -6.31
C SER A 174 1.94 7.34 -4.88
N ASN A 175 2.84 6.67 -4.16
CA ASN A 175 3.23 7.07 -2.80
C ASN A 175 4.05 8.38 -2.73
N SER A 176 4.46 8.91 -3.88
CA SER A 176 5.26 10.13 -3.98
C SER A 176 4.45 11.29 -4.53
N LEU A 177 3.68 11.08 -5.60
CA LEU A 177 2.92 12.15 -6.26
C LEU A 177 1.44 12.23 -5.85
N GLY A 178 0.94 11.16 -5.22
CA GLY A 178 -0.49 10.99 -4.94
C GLY A 178 -1.34 10.72 -6.17
N THR A 179 -0.75 10.62 -7.37
CA THR A 179 -1.46 10.32 -8.63
C THR A 179 -2.31 9.07 -8.48
N VAL A 180 -3.60 9.18 -8.74
CA VAL A 180 -4.52 8.04 -8.87
C VAL A 180 -4.51 7.60 -10.33
N ASN A 181 -4.01 6.39 -10.60
CA ASN A 181 -3.95 5.86 -11.97
C ASN A 181 -5.33 5.32 -12.40
N PRO A 182 -5.74 5.55 -13.66
CA PRO A 182 -7.05 5.13 -14.16
C PRO A 182 -7.09 3.63 -14.49
N LEU A 183 -7.05 2.78 -13.46
CA LEU A 183 -6.97 1.32 -13.60
C LEU A 183 -8.16 0.74 -14.37
N GLU A 184 -9.34 1.35 -14.25
CA GLU A 184 -10.54 1.04 -15.03
C GLU A 184 -10.35 1.23 -16.54
N THR A 185 -9.32 1.96 -16.96
CA THR A 185 -8.90 2.09 -18.36
C THR A 185 -7.68 1.22 -18.66
N LEU A 186 -6.67 1.19 -17.78
CA LEU A 186 -5.40 0.50 -18.03
C LEU A 186 -5.53 -1.03 -17.98
N ILE A 187 -6.35 -1.58 -17.08
CA ILE A 187 -6.54 -3.03 -16.94
C ILE A 187 -7.23 -3.63 -18.18
N PRO A 188 -8.35 -3.07 -18.68
CA PRO A 188 -8.96 -3.56 -19.92
C PRO A 188 -8.03 -3.54 -21.13
N LEU A 189 -7.16 -2.53 -21.25
CA LEU A 189 -6.16 -2.47 -22.33
C LEU A 189 -5.16 -3.63 -22.24
N ALA A 190 -4.69 -3.96 -21.03
CA ALA A 190 -3.77 -5.08 -20.81
C ALA A 190 -4.45 -6.42 -21.11
N HIS A 191 -5.68 -6.62 -20.64
CA HIS A 191 -6.44 -7.84 -20.90
C HIS A 191 -6.79 -8.03 -22.36
N ALA A 192 -7.10 -6.96 -23.10
CA ALA A 192 -7.29 -7.02 -24.55
C ALA A 192 -6.03 -7.49 -25.28
N ALA A 193 -4.84 -7.27 -24.70
CA ALA A 193 -3.57 -7.81 -25.18
C ALA A 193 -3.21 -9.19 -24.58
N GLY A 194 -4.08 -9.79 -23.75
CA GLY A 194 -3.83 -11.07 -23.07
C GLY A 194 -2.81 -10.99 -21.92
N VAL A 195 -2.58 -9.79 -21.38
CA VAL A 195 -1.57 -9.53 -20.34
C VAL A 195 -2.23 -9.38 -18.97
N PRO A 196 -1.92 -10.22 -17.98
CA PRO A 196 -2.42 -10.06 -16.61
C PRO A 196 -1.80 -8.85 -15.90
N VAL A 197 -2.55 -8.30 -14.94
CA VAL A 197 -2.18 -7.08 -14.21
C VAL A 197 -1.99 -7.32 -12.72
N LEU A 198 -0.82 -6.93 -12.20
CA LEU A 198 -0.60 -6.76 -10.76
C LEU A 198 -0.80 -5.30 -10.35
N VAL A 199 -1.61 -5.10 -9.31
CA VAL A 199 -1.89 -3.79 -8.73
C VAL A 199 -1.23 -3.66 -7.35
N ASP A 200 -0.31 -2.70 -7.20
CA ASP A 200 0.15 -2.21 -5.90
C ASP A 200 -0.86 -1.19 -5.35
N ALA A 201 -1.57 -1.62 -4.31
CA ALA A 201 -2.64 -0.87 -3.65
C ALA A 201 -2.23 -0.34 -2.27
N ALA A 202 -0.93 -0.31 -1.96
CA ALA A 202 -0.44 0.07 -0.64
C ALA A 202 -0.84 1.48 -0.20
N GLN A 203 -1.19 2.36 -1.15
CA GLN A 203 -1.64 3.74 -0.90
C GLN A 203 -3.08 4.01 -1.35
N SER A 204 -3.85 2.99 -1.75
CA SER A 204 -5.23 3.19 -2.21
C SER A 204 -6.25 2.54 -1.31
N VAL A 205 -5.92 1.38 -0.73
CA VAL A 205 -6.89 0.49 -0.06
C VAL A 205 -7.66 1.15 1.10
N GLN A 206 -7.05 2.12 1.79
CA GLN A 206 -7.70 2.88 2.86
C GLN A 206 -8.34 4.20 2.41
N HIS A 207 -7.92 4.75 1.27
CA HIS A 207 -8.26 6.11 0.83
C HIS A 207 -9.35 6.14 -0.23
N LEU A 208 -9.35 5.18 -1.15
CA LEU A 208 -10.25 5.16 -2.31
C LEU A 208 -11.42 4.21 -2.10
N ALA A 209 -12.60 4.60 -2.56
CA ALA A 209 -13.76 3.73 -2.74
C ALA A 209 -13.47 2.59 -3.73
N ALA A 210 -12.63 2.86 -4.73
CA ALA A 210 -12.27 1.94 -5.81
C ALA A 210 -11.29 0.83 -5.37
N ARG A 211 -11.64 0.03 -4.35
CA ARG A 211 -10.87 -1.15 -3.91
C ARG A 211 -11.55 -2.49 -4.24
N ASP A 212 -12.63 -2.45 -5.01
CA ASP A 212 -13.35 -3.62 -5.50
C ASP A 212 -12.53 -4.32 -6.58
N VAL A 213 -11.90 -5.44 -6.21
CA VAL A 213 -11.00 -6.19 -7.10
C VAL A 213 -11.74 -6.92 -8.23
N GLN A 214 -13.03 -7.22 -8.05
CA GLN A 214 -13.87 -7.80 -9.09
C GLN A 214 -14.23 -6.73 -10.14
N ALA A 215 -14.64 -5.53 -9.70
CA ALA A 215 -14.97 -4.44 -10.61
C ALA A 215 -13.74 -3.92 -11.37
N LEU A 216 -12.56 -3.89 -10.73
CA LEU A 216 -11.29 -3.58 -11.39
C LEU A 216 -10.82 -4.68 -12.35
N ASP A 217 -11.31 -5.90 -12.18
CA ASP A 217 -10.83 -7.12 -12.82
C ASP A 217 -9.32 -7.38 -12.60
N ALA A 218 -8.75 -6.90 -11.49
CA ALA A 218 -7.33 -7.08 -11.19
C ALA A 218 -6.96 -8.57 -11.05
N ASP A 219 -5.88 -9.02 -11.68
CA ASP A 219 -5.41 -10.42 -11.56
C ASP A 219 -4.69 -10.65 -10.23
N PHE A 220 -3.92 -9.65 -9.79
CA PHE A 220 -3.25 -9.60 -8.49
C PHE A 220 -3.46 -8.22 -7.87
N TYR A 221 -3.68 -8.15 -6.56
CA TYR A 221 -3.88 -6.89 -5.82
C TYR A 221 -3.21 -6.97 -4.45
N ALA A 222 -2.24 -6.10 -4.16
CA ALA A 222 -1.38 -6.22 -2.99
C ALA A 222 -1.37 -4.95 -2.12
N PHE A 223 -1.54 -5.11 -0.81
CA PHE A 223 -1.48 -4.00 0.15
C PHE A 223 -0.89 -4.41 1.50
N SER A 224 -0.43 -3.42 2.27
CA SER A 224 0.18 -3.59 3.59
C SER A 224 -0.76 -3.11 4.69
N GLY A 225 -0.93 -3.92 5.75
CA GLY A 225 -1.80 -3.59 6.87
C GLY A 225 -1.41 -2.30 7.59
N HIS A 226 -0.11 -2.06 7.78
CA HIS A 226 0.37 -0.87 8.51
C HIS A 226 0.08 0.47 7.83
N LYS A 227 -0.36 0.45 6.56
CA LYS A 227 -0.86 1.62 5.82
C LYS A 227 -2.38 1.69 5.77
N MET A 228 -3.07 0.85 6.53
CA MET A 228 -4.52 0.86 6.70
C MET A 228 -4.89 0.62 8.17
N TYR A 229 -4.17 1.31 9.06
CA TYR A 229 -4.37 1.33 10.52
C TYR A 229 -4.15 0.01 11.25
N ALA A 230 -3.66 -1.02 10.55
CA ALA A 230 -3.35 -2.33 11.13
C ALA A 230 -1.90 -2.40 11.67
N PRO A 231 -1.52 -3.51 12.33
CA PRO A 231 -0.16 -3.74 12.81
C PRO A 231 0.88 -3.82 11.66
N MET A 232 2.16 -3.70 12.02
CA MET A 232 3.26 -3.99 11.09
C MET A 232 3.45 -5.51 10.93
N GLY A 233 4.09 -5.92 9.83
CA GLY A 233 4.42 -7.33 9.60
C GLY A 233 3.25 -8.19 9.10
N ILE A 234 2.14 -7.56 8.71
CA ILE A 234 1.01 -8.20 8.04
C ILE A 234 0.62 -7.43 6.78
N GLY A 235 0.33 -8.16 5.70
CA GLY A 235 -0.13 -7.67 4.42
C GLY A 235 -0.96 -8.72 3.71
N VAL A 236 -1.42 -8.35 2.53
CA VAL A 236 -2.35 -9.14 1.74
C VAL A 236 -1.87 -9.20 0.31
N LEU A 237 -1.95 -10.39 -0.27
CA LEU A 237 -2.05 -10.60 -1.70
C LEU A 237 -3.44 -11.15 -1.98
N TYR A 238 -4.25 -10.41 -2.73
CA TYR A 238 -5.34 -11.01 -3.48
C TYR A 238 -4.84 -11.47 -4.83
N ALA A 239 -5.28 -12.64 -5.26
CA ALA A 239 -5.11 -13.09 -6.63
C ALA A 239 -6.30 -13.94 -7.04
N LYS A 240 -6.77 -13.81 -8.29
CA LYS A 240 -7.87 -14.64 -8.80
C LYS A 240 -7.54 -16.12 -8.59
N GLU A 241 -8.52 -16.91 -8.19
CA GLU A 241 -8.37 -18.36 -7.96
C GLU A 241 -7.67 -19.06 -9.15
N SER A 242 -8.08 -18.72 -10.37
CA SER A 242 -7.51 -19.29 -11.59
C SER A 242 -6.00 -19.02 -11.77
N TRP A 243 -5.45 -17.97 -11.14
CA TRP A 243 -4.00 -17.72 -11.10
C TRP A 243 -3.34 -18.48 -9.95
N LEU A 244 -3.92 -18.46 -8.75
CA LEU A 244 -3.39 -19.17 -7.58
C LEU A 244 -3.24 -20.67 -7.81
N GLU A 245 -4.16 -21.28 -8.56
CA GLU A 245 -4.08 -22.69 -8.94
C GLU A 245 -2.88 -22.98 -9.85
N LYS A 246 -2.61 -22.11 -10.82
CA LYS A 246 -1.51 -22.30 -11.79
C LYS A 246 -0.14 -21.97 -11.23
N LEU A 247 -0.05 -21.08 -10.24
CA LEU A 247 1.21 -20.62 -9.68
C LEU A 247 1.86 -21.69 -8.79
N PRO A 248 3.17 -21.98 -8.93
CA PRO A 248 3.88 -22.85 -7.98
C PRO A 248 4.07 -22.14 -6.63
N PRO A 249 4.29 -22.88 -5.53
CA PRO A 249 4.55 -22.26 -4.22
C PRO A 249 5.78 -21.34 -4.22
N PHE A 250 5.70 -20.28 -3.42
CA PHE A 250 6.77 -19.30 -3.25
C PHE A 250 7.75 -19.70 -2.15
N LEU A 251 7.23 -19.95 -0.94
CA LEU A 251 7.98 -20.49 0.20
C LEU A 251 7.60 -21.95 0.43
N TYR A 252 8.53 -22.75 0.95
CA TYR A 252 8.35 -24.18 1.18
C TYR A 252 8.61 -24.50 2.67
N GLY A 253 7.72 -25.26 3.29
CA GLY A 253 7.82 -25.59 4.71
C GLY A 253 6.58 -26.33 5.25
N GLY A 254 6.37 -26.25 6.57
CA GLY A 254 5.11 -26.70 7.18
C GLY A 254 3.91 -25.87 6.74
N GLU A 255 2.72 -26.29 7.12
CA GLU A 255 1.39 -25.72 6.78
C GLU A 255 0.99 -25.75 5.29
N MET A 256 1.91 -25.49 4.37
CA MET A 256 1.64 -25.40 2.93
C MET A 256 1.63 -26.75 2.17
N ILE A 257 1.86 -27.85 2.88
CA ILE A 257 1.92 -29.21 2.36
C ILE A 257 0.61 -29.97 2.61
N ASP A 258 0.25 -30.86 1.68
CA ASP A 258 -0.82 -31.86 1.86
C ASP A 258 -0.22 -33.19 2.32
N GLN A 259 0.70 -33.77 1.53
CA GLN A 259 1.42 -35.00 1.89
C GLN A 259 2.91 -34.87 1.65
N VAL A 260 3.71 -35.42 2.56
CA VAL A 260 5.18 -35.50 2.46
C VAL A 260 5.61 -36.95 2.66
N SER A 261 6.35 -37.49 1.70
CA SER A 261 7.02 -38.79 1.78
C SER A 261 8.48 -38.66 1.35
N SER A 262 9.25 -39.75 1.44
CA SER A 262 10.64 -39.78 0.97
C SER A 262 10.78 -39.63 -0.55
N THR A 263 9.70 -39.76 -1.32
CA THR A 263 9.72 -39.75 -2.80
C THR A 263 8.80 -38.71 -3.43
N ARG A 264 7.89 -38.10 -2.67
CA ARG A 264 6.91 -37.16 -3.19
C ARG A 264 6.47 -36.14 -2.14
N VAL A 265 6.25 -34.91 -2.59
CA VAL A 265 5.59 -33.85 -1.84
C VAL A 265 4.39 -33.34 -2.66
N THR A 266 3.23 -33.22 -2.02
CA THR A 266 2.04 -32.54 -2.56
C THR A 266 1.72 -31.32 -1.70
N PHE A 267 1.09 -30.31 -2.30
CA PHE A 267 0.81 -29.03 -1.64
C PHE A 267 -0.65 -28.93 -1.20
N ALA A 268 -0.88 -28.17 -0.14
CA ALA A 268 -2.19 -27.89 0.41
C ALA A 268 -3.07 -27.11 -0.60
N GLN A 269 -4.37 -27.07 -0.33
CA GLN A 269 -5.32 -26.24 -1.07
C GLN A 269 -5.08 -24.74 -0.81
N LEU A 270 -5.72 -23.89 -1.61
CA LEU A 270 -5.75 -22.46 -1.37
C LEU A 270 -6.49 -22.14 -0.05
N PRO A 271 -6.05 -21.13 0.70
CA PRO A 271 -4.90 -20.25 0.47
C PRO A 271 -3.56 -20.84 0.96
N TYR A 272 -3.61 -21.92 1.74
CA TYR A 272 -2.50 -22.48 2.52
C TYR A 272 -1.26 -22.85 1.70
N LYS A 273 -1.45 -23.21 0.42
CA LYS A 273 -0.37 -23.42 -0.57
C LYS A 273 0.71 -22.31 -0.55
N PHE A 274 0.34 -21.08 -0.20
CA PHE A 274 1.22 -19.91 -0.21
C PHE A 274 1.58 -19.37 1.19
N GLU A 275 1.15 -20.04 2.27
CA GLU A 275 1.37 -19.61 3.65
C GLU A 275 2.25 -20.62 4.38
N ALA A 276 3.54 -20.64 4.04
CA ALA A 276 4.48 -21.61 4.61
C ALA A 276 4.89 -21.26 6.04
N GLY A 277 4.81 -22.24 6.94
CA GLY A 277 5.19 -22.11 8.35
C GLY A 277 4.12 -21.46 9.21
N THR A 278 4.44 -21.22 10.49
CA THR A 278 3.52 -20.56 11.42
C THR A 278 3.24 -19.13 10.94
N PRO A 279 1.96 -18.75 10.73
CA PRO A 279 1.62 -17.42 10.25
C PRO A 279 1.69 -16.36 11.36
N ASN A 280 1.63 -15.09 10.96
CA ASN A 280 1.45 -13.95 11.87
C ASN A 280 -0.03 -13.84 12.29
N VAL A 281 -0.43 -14.67 13.24
CA VAL A 281 -1.84 -14.81 13.67
C VAL A 281 -2.37 -13.52 14.29
N GLU A 282 -1.64 -12.93 15.24
CA GLU A 282 -2.02 -11.68 15.89
C GLU A 282 -2.12 -10.53 14.89
N GLY A 283 -1.24 -10.50 13.89
CA GLY A 283 -1.25 -9.50 12.83
C GLY A 283 -2.50 -9.60 11.99
N ALA A 284 -2.91 -10.81 11.60
CA ALA A 284 -4.17 -11.03 10.89
C ALA A 284 -5.37 -10.61 11.75
N VAL A 285 -5.40 -10.94 13.04
CA VAL A 285 -6.46 -10.48 13.97
C VAL A 285 -6.54 -8.96 14.02
N GLY A 286 -5.40 -8.28 14.18
CA GLY A 286 -5.33 -6.82 14.18
C GLY A 286 -5.71 -6.19 12.83
N LEU A 287 -5.39 -6.85 11.72
CA LEU A 287 -5.83 -6.45 10.38
C LEU A 287 -7.35 -6.58 10.23
N GLY A 288 -7.95 -7.67 10.72
CA GLY A 288 -9.40 -7.83 10.77
C GLY A 288 -10.08 -6.74 11.59
N ALA A 289 -9.50 -6.36 12.74
CA ALA A 289 -10.00 -5.26 13.55
C ALA A 289 -9.88 -3.89 12.85
N ALA A 290 -8.81 -3.67 12.07
CA ALA A 290 -8.63 -2.47 11.28
C ALA A 290 -9.64 -2.37 10.13
N VAL A 291 -9.95 -3.49 9.47
CA VAL A 291 -11.03 -3.59 8.48
C VAL A 291 -12.38 -3.25 9.11
N ASP A 292 -12.71 -3.87 10.26
CA ASP A 292 -13.95 -3.56 10.97
C ASP A 292 -14.03 -2.08 11.36
N TYR A 293 -12.92 -1.50 11.80
CA TYR A 293 -12.84 -0.09 12.15
C TYR A 293 -13.15 0.81 10.93
N LEU A 294 -12.54 0.54 9.78
CA LEU A 294 -12.78 1.30 8.55
C LEU A 294 -14.22 1.16 8.05
N ASN A 295 -14.83 -0.01 8.20
CA ASN A 295 -16.21 -0.27 7.81
C ASN A 295 -17.26 0.45 8.69
N ARG A 296 -16.84 1.16 9.76
CA ARG A 296 -17.73 2.02 10.57
C ARG A 296 -17.99 3.38 9.89
N PHE A 297 -17.21 3.72 8.87
CA PHE A 297 -17.33 4.96 8.10
C PHE A 297 -17.95 4.66 6.74
N ASP A 298 -18.76 5.60 6.24
CA ASP A 298 -19.13 5.56 4.82
C ASP A 298 -17.90 5.88 3.98
N GLN A 299 -17.61 5.04 3.00
CA GLN A 299 -16.36 5.14 2.25
C GLN A 299 -16.34 6.33 1.28
N LEU A 300 -17.49 6.73 0.75
CA LEU A 300 -17.58 7.91 -0.11
C LEU A 300 -17.47 9.18 0.72
N GLU A 301 -18.08 9.22 1.91
CA GLU A 301 -17.90 10.32 2.85
C GLU A 301 -16.44 10.45 3.31
N LEU A 302 -15.76 9.32 3.60
CA LEU A 302 -14.36 9.32 3.98
C LEU A 302 -13.44 9.82 2.86
N GLN A 303 -13.67 9.34 1.64
CA GLN A 303 -12.91 9.80 0.48
C GLN A 303 -13.12 11.30 0.25
N ALA A 304 -14.37 11.77 0.29
CA ALA A 304 -14.69 13.20 0.12
C ALA A 304 -14.07 14.08 1.22
N TYR A 305 -14.00 13.58 2.46
CA TYR A 305 -13.32 14.26 3.56
C TYR A 305 -11.82 14.44 3.30
N GLU A 306 -11.13 13.38 2.87
CA GLU A 306 -9.71 13.47 2.55
C GLU A 306 -9.45 14.33 1.30
N GLU A 307 -10.35 14.31 0.32
CA GLU A 307 -10.29 15.19 -0.86
C GLU A 307 -10.44 16.67 -0.47
N ASP A 308 -11.34 17.01 0.45
CA ASP A 308 -11.48 18.37 0.99
C ASP A 308 -10.21 18.84 1.71
N LEU A 309 -9.65 17.99 2.57
CA LEU A 309 -8.38 18.29 3.25
C LEU A 309 -7.22 18.43 2.27
N LEU A 310 -7.15 17.56 1.26
CA LEU A 310 -6.14 17.63 0.22
C LEU A 310 -6.26 18.94 -0.57
N ALA A 311 -7.47 19.32 -0.99
CA ALA A 311 -7.71 20.57 -1.71
C ALA A 311 -7.27 21.79 -0.88
N TYR A 312 -7.63 21.81 0.41
CA TYR A 312 -7.17 22.83 1.34
C TYR A 312 -5.65 22.85 1.48
N GLY A 313 -5.02 21.68 1.62
CA GLY A 313 -3.56 21.55 1.70
C GLY A 313 -2.85 22.06 0.44
N ILE A 314 -3.37 21.75 -0.75
CA ILE A 314 -2.84 22.25 -2.03
C ILE A 314 -2.93 23.77 -2.08
N GLU A 315 -4.08 24.35 -1.73
CA GLU A 315 -4.28 25.81 -1.68
C GLU A 315 -3.28 26.48 -0.73
N GLN A 316 -3.20 26.00 0.51
CA GLN A 316 -2.33 26.58 1.53
C GLN A 316 -0.84 26.47 1.17
N LEU A 317 -0.40 25.37 0.59
CA LEU A 317 0.99 25.18 0.17
C LEU A 317 1.33 26.05 -1.05
N ARG A 318 0.44 26.14 -2.06
CA ARG A 318 0.65 27.01 -3.23
C ARG A 318 0.74 28.49 -2.88
N ALA A 319 0.12 28.91 -1.77
CA ALA A 319 0.20 30.28 -1.28
C ALA A 319 1.57 30.64 -0.66
N ILE A 320 2.50 29.69 -0.51
CA ILE A 320 3.84 29.93 0.09
C ILE A 320 4.85 30.32 -1.01
N PRO A 321 5.45 31.54 -0.96
CA PRO A 321 6.38 31.99 -1.99
C PRO A 321 7.63 31.11 -2.13
N GLY A 322 7.90 30.65 -3.36
CA GLY A 322 9.03 29.77 -3.67
C GLY A 322 8.84 28.32 -3.22
N LEU A 323 7.61 27.90 -2.88
CA LEU A 323 7.26 26.49 -2.69
C LEU A 323 6.81 25.89 -4.04
N THR A 324 7.35 24.72 -4.36
CA THR A 324 6.93 23.92 -5.52
C THR A 324 6.26 22.64 -5.02
N LEU A 325 5.01 22.40 -5.44
CA LEU A 325 4.35 21.09 -5.32
C LEU A 325 4.70 20.25 -6.54
N TYR A 326 5.10 19.00 -6.32
CA TYR A 326 5.47 18.09 -7.41
C TYR A 326 4.30 17.25 -7.89
N GLY A 327 4.22 17.06 -9.21
CA GLY A 327 3.05 16.49 -9.88
C GLY A 327 1.85 17.45 -9.91
N ASN A 328 1.02 17.30 -10.92
CA ASN A 328 -0.28 17.98 -11.03
C ASN A 328 -1.26 17.06 -11.77
N PRO A 329 -1.52 15.84 -11.24
CA PRO A 329 -2.41 14.88 -11.89
C PRO A 329 -3.86 15.36 -11.79
N ARG A 330 -4.73 14.86 -12.68
CA ARG A 330 -6.18 15.13 -12.63
C ARG A 330 -6.80 14.68 -11.32
N HIS A 331 -6.37 13.51 -10.84
CA HIS A 331 -6.81 12.92 -9.59
C HIS A 331 -5.61 12.66 -8.68
N ARG A 332 -5.69 13.18 -7.45
CA ARG A 332 -4.66 13.03 -6.42
C ARG A 332 -5.31 12.54 -5.14
N SER A 333 -4.68 11.59 -4.45
CA SER A 333 -5.06 11.12 -3.12
C SER A 333 -4.01 11.52 -2.10
N SER A 334 -4.44 12.21 -1.05
CA SER A 334 -3.86 12.27 0.31
C SER A 334 -2.35 12.54 0.44
N ILE A 335 -1.64 12.96 -0.61
CA ILE A 335 -0.18 13.12 -0.64
C ILE A 335 0.18 14.49 -1.22
N LEU A 336 1.04 15.22 -0.51
CA LEU A 336 1.50 16.58 -0.83
C LEU A 336 3.05 16.59 -0.86
N PRO A 337 3.68 16.30 -2.02
CA PRO A 337 5.12 16.37 -2.17
C PRO A 337 5.55 17.79 -2.52
N PHE A 338 6.47 18.38 -1.76
CA PHE A 338 6.92 19.74 -2.00
C PHE A 338 8.40 19.94 -1.69
N ASN A 339 8.96 20.99 -2.27
CA ASN A 339 10.22 21.61 -1.87
C ASN A 339 10.05 23.12 -1.78
N VAL A 340 10.96 23.76 -1.07
CA VAL A 340 11.03 25.23 -0.97
C VAL A 340 12.38 25.68 -1.51
N GLU A 341 12.38 26.62 -2.44
CA GLU A 341 13.58 27.12 -3.12
C GLU A 341 14.67 27.54 -2.11
N GLY A 342 15.90 27.13 -2.34
CA GLY A 342 17.04 27.44 -1.46
C GLY A 342 17.04 26.70 -0.12
N ILE A 343 16.11 25.76 0.14
CA ILE A 343 16.08 24.96 1.37
C ILE A 343 16.13 23.47 1.00
N GLN A 344 17.11 22.75 1.54
CA GLN A 344 17.19 21.30 1.34
C GLN A 344 16.04 20.58 2.04
N HIS A 345 15.47 19.56 1.40
CA HIS A 345 14.31 18.84 1.93
C HIS A 345 14.60 18.20 3.30
N TYR A 346 15.81 17.67 3.52
CA TYR A 346 16.21 17.13 4.82
C TYR A 346 16.20 18.20 5.93
N ASP A 347 16.74 19.39 5.66
CA ASP A 347 16.75 20.49 6.63
C ASP A 347 15.32 20.94 6.96
N MET A 348 14.45 21.02 5.94
CA MET A 348 13.03 21.33 6.14
C MET A 348 12.36 20.31 7.07
N GLY A 349 12.56 19.01 6.85
CA GLY A 349 11.98 17.97 7.68
C GLY A 349 12.47 18.02 9.14
N ILE A 350 13.79 18.16 9.34
CA ILE A 350 14.39 18.27 10.68
C ILE A 350 13.81 19.46 11.43
N LEU A 351 13.71 20.63 10.79
CA LEU A 351 13.23 21.84 11.45
C LEU A 351 11.71 21.82 11.67
N LEU A 352 10.93 21.16 10.81
CA LEU A 352 9.50 20.91 11.05
C LEU A 352 9.27 20.02 12.28
N ASP A 353 10.10 18.98 12.47
CA ASP A 353 10.03 18.09 13.63
C ASP A 353 10.24 18.84 14.95
N THR A 354 11.11 19.87 14.97
CA THR A 354 11.28 20.74 16.15
C THR A 354 10.01 21.51 16.55
N SER A 355 8.99 21.53 15.68
CA SER A 355 7.67 22.13 15.94
C SER A 355 6.57 21.08 16.13
N GLY A 356 6.94 19.80 16.28
CA GLY A 356 6.01 18.67 16.41
C GLY A 356 5.36 18.20 15.11
N VAL A 357 5.81 18.69 13.94
CA VAL A 357 5.25 18.34 12.62
C VAL A 357 6.08 17.24 11.97
N ALA A 358 5.55 16.02 11.96
CA ALA A 358 6.20 14.86 11.38
C ALA A 358 5.85 14.72 9.89
N VAL A 359 6.86 14.86 9.02
CA VAL A 359 6.79 14.66 7.56
C VAL A 359 7.89 13.71 7.10
N ARG A 360 7.79 13.18 5.88
CA ARG A 360 8.88 12.40 5.26
C ARG A 360 9.78 13.28 4.42
N THR A 361 11.06 12.95 4.34
CA THR A 361 12.00 13.59 3.41
C THR A 361 12.79 12.54 2.63
N GLY A 362 13.23 12.90 1.42
CA GLY A 362 14.12 12.09 0.59
C GLY A 362 13.42 11.58 -0.67
N GLN A 363 13.78 10.37 -1.10
CA GLN A 363 13.35 9.80 -2.38
C GLN A 363 12.10 8.91 -2.27
N HIS A 364 11.61 8.67 -1.05
CA HIS A 364 10.38 7.90 -0.76
C HIS A 364 10.32 6.51 -1.42
N CYS A 365 11.48 5.90 -1.67
CA CYS A 365 11.60 4.64 -2.41
C CYS A 365 11.01 4.69 -3.84
N THR A 366 11.14 5.84 -4.52
CA THR A 366 10.70 6.06 -5.91
C THR A 366 11.74 6.85 -6.70
N GLN A 367 13.00 6.42 -6.68
CA GLN A 367 14.10 7.10 -7.38
C GLN A 367 13.80 7.41 -8.86
N PRO A 368 13.19 6.51 -9.66
CA PRO A 368 12.85 6.81 -11.05
C PRO A 368 11.93 8.04 -11.24
N ILE A 369 11.06 8.34 -10.27
CA ILE A 369 10.24 9.57 -10.27
C ILE A 369 11.13 10.80 -10.04
N MET A 370 12.07 10.70 -9.09
CA MET A 370 12.97 11.81 -8.74
C MET A 370 13.88 12.16 -9.94
N ASP A 371 14.38 11.14 -10.65
CA ASP A 371 15.16 11.30 -11.86
C ASP A 371 14.34 11.96 -12.98
N ALA A 372 13.10 11.51 -13.20
CA ALA A 372 12.18 12.11 -14.18
C ALA A 372 11.87 13.59 -13.89
N LEU A 373 11.78 13.94 -12.61
CA LEU A 373 11.57 15.32 -12.15
C LEU A 373 12.87 16.13 -12.04
N SER A 374 14.04 15.51 -12.25
CA SER A 374 15.37 16.11 -12.07
C SER A 374 15.58 16.73 -10.68
N ILE A 375 15.16 16.02 -9.63
CA ILE A 375 15.32 16.43 -8.23
C ILE A 375 15.97 15.32 -7.39
N SER A 376 16.62 15.68 -6.28
CA SER A 376 17.24 14.70 -5.38
C SER A 376 16.26 14.05 -4.39
N GLY A 377 15.09 14.67 -4.18
CA GLY A 377 14.07 14.23 -3.25
C GLY A 377 13.07 15.34 -2.94
N THR A 378 12.06 15.02 -2.12
CA THR A 378 11.03 15.97 -1.67
C THR A 378 10.79 15.88 -0.18
N VAL A 379 10.18 16.91 0.39
CA VAL A 379 9.37 16.76 1.61
C VAL A 379 8.01 16.19 1.20
N ARG A 380 7.47 15.25 1.95
CA ARG A 380 6.14 14.66 1.72
C ARG A 380 5.33 14.76 3.00
N ALA A 381 4.26 15.56 2.94
CA ALA A 381 3.16 15.48 3.88
C ALA A 381 2.10 14.55 3.29
N SER A 382 1.51 13.70 4.12
CA SER A 382 0.48 12.74 3.74
C SER A 382 -0.63 12.77 4.76
N LEU A 383 -1.87 12.77 4.29
CA LEU A 383 -3.10 12.89 5.06
C LEU A 383 -3.72 11.50 5.29
N ALA A 384 -4.53 11.40 6.32
CA ALA A 384 -5.30 10.21 6.69
C ALA A 384 -6.60 10.62 7.39
N LEU A 385 -7.45 9.65 7.72
CA LEU A 385 -8.78 9.87 8.29
C LEU A 385 -8.82 10.72 9.57
N TYR A 386 -7.71 10.75 10.34
CA TYR A 386 -7.61 11.48 11.60
C TYR A 386 -6.94 12.85 11.49
N ASN A 387 -6.47 13.22 10.31
CA ASN A 387 -5.92 14.56 10.07
C ASN A 387 -7.03 15.57 9.88
N ASN A 388 -6.72 16.85 10.09
CA ASN A 388 -7.68 17.95 9.94
C ASN A 388 -7.00 19.20 9.36
N ARG A 389 -7.76 20.30 9.22
CA ARG A 389 -7.23 21.57 8.69
C ARG A 389 -6.20 22.20 9.62
N GLU A 390 -6.32 22.01 10.93
CA GLU A 390 -5.36 22.50 11.91
C GLU A 390 -3.98 21.84 11.76
N ASP A 391 -3.92 20.55 11.39
CA ASP A 391 -2.68 19.85 11.06
C ASP A 391 -1.99 20.49 9.83
N ILE A 392 -2.77 20.84 8.79
CA ILE A 392 -2.28 21.53 7.59
C ILE A 392 -1.82 22.95 7.93
N ASP A 393 -2.55 23.67 8.78
CA ASP A 393 -2.15 25.00 9.22
C ASP A 393 -0.85 24.95 10.04
N ALA A 394 -0.68 23.91 10.87
CA ALA A 394 0.56 23.69 11.61
C ALA A 394 1.74 23.43 10.67
N LEU A 395 1.54 22.61 9.62
CA LEU A 395 2.52 22.42 8.56
C LEU A 395 2.91 23.76 7.91
N THR A 396 1.93 24.56 7.48
CA THR A 396 2.23 25.82 6.76
C THR A 396 2.89 26.87 7.65
N ARG A 397 2.50 26.95 8.94
CA ARG A 397 3.20 27.78 9.94
C ARG A 397 4.63 27.30 10.15
N GLY A 398 4.84 25.99 10.24
CA GLY A 398 6.15 25.36 10.33
C GLY A 398 7.05 25.73 9.15
N ILE A 399 6.56 25.55 7.91
CA ILE A 399 7.30 25.90 6.69
C ILE A 399 7.71 27.38 6.71
N ARG A 400 6.77 28.29 7.01
CA ARG A 400 7.06 29.74 7.07
C ARG A 400 8.08 30.09 8.16
N ARG A 401 8.06 29.40 9.30
CA ARG A 401 9.08 29.54 10.35
C ARG A 401 10.46 29.12 9.83
N VAL A 402 10.56 27.96 9.19
CA VAL A 402 11.81 27.46 8.61
C VAL A 402 12.36 28.42 7.57
N MET A 403 11.51 28.94 6.68
CA MET A 403 11.90 29.94 5.69
C MET A 403 12.51 31.19 6.33
N LYS A 404 11.92 31.72 7.40
CA LYS A 404 12.47 32.88 8.14
C LYS A 404 13.81 32.58 8.82
N MET A 405 14.07 31.34 9.19
CA MET A 405 15.33 30.94 9.83
C MET A 405 16.47 30.79 8.82
N LEU A 406 16.18 30.28 7.62
CA LEU A 406 17.19 29.89 6.63
C LEU A 406 17.37 30.88 5.48
N ARG A 407 16.31 31.60 5.07
CA ARG A 407 16.41 32.67 4.07
C ARG A 407 16.74 33.97 4.81
N ARG A 408 18.00 34.39 4.73
CA ARG A 408 18.47 35.71 5.19
C ARG A 408 18.09 36.80 4.20
#